data_AF-A0A5B1RGR6-F1
#
_entry.id   AF-A0A5B1RGR6-F1
#
_cell.length_a   1.000
_cell.length_b   1.000
_cell.length_c   1.000
_cell.angle_alpha   90.00
_cell.angle_beta   90.00
_cell.angle_gamma   90.00
#
_symmetry.space_group_name_H-M   'P 1'
#
loop_
_entity.id
_entity.type
_entity.pdbx_description
1 polymer ?
#
loop_
_entity_poly.entity_id
_entity_poly.type
_entity_poly.pdbx_seq_one_letter_code
_entity_poly.pdbx_strand_id
1 'polypeptide(L)'
;MRDAHEKILISVNDHVFGNLPCCQNSITFFQYLKNTKQSNGKENILKHKQQKINSTSNCDPSCITDTDKVKFPPDPITSNLTEQIATDYCQELHADNILESGCAVCGCLNLLKDMTDLS
;
A
#
# COMPACT_ATOMS: atom_id res chain seq x y z
N MET A 1 5.62 7.85 40.83
CA MET A 1 6.18 7.80 39.45
C MET A 1 6.28 6.38 38.89
N ARG A 2 6.77 5.38 39.65
CA ARG A 2 6.83 3.97 39.18
C ARG A 2 5.46 3.39 38.78
N ASP A 3 4.43 3.67 39.55
CA ASP A 3 3.07 3.14 39.30
C ASP A 3 2.42 3.68 38.02
N ALA A 4 2.78 4.89 37.58
CA ALA A 4 2.26 5.45 36.33
C ALA A 4 2.87 4.77 35.11
N HIS A 5 4.17 4.45 35.18
CA HIS A 5 4.90 3.75 34.13
C HIS A 5 4.40 2.31 33.96
N GLU A 6 4.15 1.61 35.06
CA GLU A 6 3.63 0.24 35.03
C GLU A 6 2.22 0.18 34.43
N LYS A 7 1.35 1.14 34.76
CA LYS A 7 0.02 1.25 34.14
C LYS A 7 0.06 1.51 32.64
N ILE A 8 1.00 2.34 32.18
CA ILE A 8 1.20 2.59 30.74
C ILE A 8 1.64 1.32 30.03
N LEU A 9 2.59 0.57 30.60
CA LEU A 9 3.07 -0.68 30.00
C LEU A 9 1.98 -1.75 29.92
N ILE A 10 1.16 -1.89 30.97
CA ILE A 10 0.01 -2.80 30.96
C ILE A 10 -0.97 -2.39 29.88
N SER A 11 -1.33 -1.10 29.80
CA SER A 11 -2.26 -0.60 28.78
C SER A 11 -1.75 -0.79 27.35
N VAL A 12 -0.44 -0.63 27.10
CA VAL A 12 0.16 -0.87 25.79
C VAL A 12 0.11 -2.36 25.45
N ASN A 13 0.47 -3.23 26.39
CA ASN A 13 0.44 -4.68 26.19
C ASN A 13 -0.99 -5.17 25.94
N ASP A 14 -1.96 -4.74 26.73
CA ASP A 14 -3.37 -5.11 26.53
C ASP A 14 -3.87 -4.65 25.16
N HIS A 15 -3.42 -3.49 24.68
CA HIS A 15 -3.81 -2.99 23.37
C HIS A 15 -3.17 -3.78 22.20
N VAL A 16 -1.90 -4.20 22.36
CA VAL A 16 -1.16 -4.98 21.35
C VAL A 16 -1.63 -6.44 21.33
N PHE A 17 -1.86 -7.05 22.50
CA PHE A 17 -2.21 -8.48 22.63
C PHE A 17 -3.72 -8.74 22.68
N GLY A 18 -4.53 -7.72 22.99
CA GLY A 18 -5.98 -7.84 23.13
C GLY A 18 -6.76 -7.90 21.82
N ASN A 19 -6.10 -7.95 20.66
CA ASN A 19 -6.74 -7.98 19.34
C ASN A 19 -7.81 -6.90 19.18
N LEU A 20 -7.55 -5.68 19.65
CA LEU A 20 -8.49 -4.57 19.46
C LEU A 20 -8.72 -4.34 17.96
N PRO A 21 -9.94 -3.96 17.52
CA PRO A 21 -10.30 -3.84 16.11
C PRO A 21 -9.33 -2.96 15.30
N CYS A 22 -8.77 -1.93 15.93
CA CYS A 22 -7.78 -1.04 15.32
C CYS A 22 -6.40 -1.69 15.04
N CYS A 23 -6.12 -2.86 15.62
CA CYS A 23 -4.87 -3.61 15.49
C CYS A 23 -5.05 -4.96 14.76
N GLN A 24 -6.27 -5.34 14.38
CA GLN A 24 -6.57 -6.68 13.87
C GLN A 24 -5.98 -6.97 12.47
N ASN A 25 -5.70 -5.94 11.66
CA ASN A 25 -5.39 -6.13 10.23
C ASN A 25 -3.99 -5.69 9.77
N SER A 26 -3.13 -5.18 10.65
CA SER A 26 -1.80 -4.72 10.21
C SER A 26 -0.76 -4.76 11.32
N ILE A 27 -0.16 -5.92 11.54
CA ILE A 27 1.13 -6.00 12.24
C ILE A 27 2.22 -5.95 11.17
N THR A 28 2.86 -4.79 11.00
CA THR A 28 4.05 -4.67 10.16
C THR A 28 5.28 -4.96 11.00
N PHE A 29 5.88 -6.14 10.81
CA PHE A 29 7.16 -6.47 11.44
C PHE A 29 8.31 -5.79 10.68
N PHE A 30 8.86 -4.72 11.24
CA PHE A 30 10.13 -4.19 10.78
C PHE A 30 11.26 -5.05 11.33
N GLN A 31 11.76 -5.96 10.51
CA GLN A 31 12.93 -6.77 10.88
C GLN A 31 14.18 -5.91 10.74
N TYR A 32 14.66 -5.37 11.86
CA TYR A 32 15.94 -4.67 11.91
C TYR A 32 17.08 -5.66 11.70
N LEU A 33 17.56 -5.76 10.46
CA LEU A 33 18.77 -6.51 10.14
C LEU A 33 19.98 -5.69 10.59
N LYS A 34 20.64 -6.13 11.67
CA LYS A 34 21.96 -5.63 12.04
C LYS A 34 22.92 -5.94 10.90
N ASN A 35 23.24 -4.95 10.08
CA ASN A 35 24.31 -5.03 9.09
C ASN A 35 25.65 -5.21 9.82
N THR A 36 26.04 -6.46 10.08
CA THR A 36 27.41 -6.81 10.40
C THR A 36 28.24 -6.60 9.14
N LYS A 37 29.06 -5.56 9.12
CA LYS A 37 30.06 -5.31 8.09
C LYS A 37 31.01 -6.51 8.01
N GLN A 38 30.88 -7.34 6.98
CA GLN A 38 32.00 -8.09 6.43
C GLN A 38 32.09 -7.83 4.94
N SER A 39 33.23 -7.24 4.61
CA SER A 39 33.76 -6.89 3.31
C SER A 39 33.97 -8.09 2.40
N ASN A 40 33.98 -7.78 1.09
CA ASN A 40 34.55 -8.51 -0.05
C ASN A 40 33.68 -9.62 -0.67
N GLY A 41 32.98 -9.30 -1.75
CA GLY A 41 32.42 -10.31 -2.64
C GLY A 41 31.42 -9.81 -3.68
N LYS A 42 31.94 -9.33 -4.80
CA LYS A 42 31.35 -9.31 -6.16
C LYS A 42 29.87 -8.90 -6.28
N GLU A 43 29.66 -7.71 -6.84
CA GLU A 43 28.39 -7.25 -7.40
C GLU A 43 27.83 -8.30 -8.37
N ASN A 44 26.78 -9.00 -7.94
CA ASN A 44 25.88 -9.70 -8.84
C ASN A 44 24.63 -8.83 -8.95
N ILE A 45 24.63 -7.96 -9.96
CA ILE A 45 23.44 -7.32 -10.51
C ILE A 45 22.40 -8.43 -10.73
N LEU A 46 21.37 -8.49 -9.89
CA LEU A 46 20.25 -9.39 -10.11
C LEU A 46 19.50 -8.88 -11.35
N LYS A 47 19.82 -9.49 -12.48
CA LYS A 47 19.08 -9.38 -13.74
C LYS A 47 17.62 -9.69 -13.42
N HIS A 48 16.76 -8.69 -13.51
CA HIS A 48 15.33 -8.88 -13.45
C HIS A 48 14.91 -9.69 -14.69
N LYS A 49 14.86 -11.01 -14.52
CA LYS A 49 14.35 -11.95 -15.52
C LYS A 49 12.85 -11.72 -15.56
N GLN A 50 12.38 -10.97 -16.57
CA GLN A 50 10.97 -10.84 -16.86
C GLN A 50 10.36 -12.24 -16.91
N GLN A 51 9.52 -12.55 -15.92
CA GLN A 51 8.75 -13.77 -15.90
C GLN A 51 7.72 -13.65 -17.00
N LYS A 52 8.00 -14.35 -18.10
CA LYS A 52 7.05 -14.60 -19.18
C LYS A 52 5.85 -15.31 -18.55
N ILE A 53 4.78 -14.57 -18.35
CA ILE A 53 3.51 -15.08 -17.84
C ILE A 53 2.97 -15.99 -18.94
N ASN A 54 3.15 -17.31 -18.78
CA ASN A 54 2.38 -18.29 -19.54
C ASN A 54 0.97 -18.31 -18.94
N SER A 55 0.20 -17.26 -19.21
CA SER A 55 -1.25 -17.30 -19.05
C SER A 55 -1.82 -17.94 -20.30
N THR A 56 -1.90 -19.27 -20.31
CA THR A 56 -2.88 -19.98 -21.12
C THR A 56 -4.28 -19.66 -20.56
N SER A 57 -4.77 -18.44 -20.81
CA SER A 57 -6.20 -18.24 -20.90
C SER A 57 -6.60 -18.77 -22.27
N ASN A 58 -7.52 -19.73 -22.30
CA ASN A 58 -8.22 -20.14 -23.50
C ASN A 58 -8.99 -18.92 -24.04
N CYS A 59 -8.29 -18.08 -24.78
CA CYS A 59 -8.89 -17.13 -25.68
C CYS A 59 -9.22 -17.91 -26.95
N ASP A 60 -10.47 -17.83 -27.37
CA ASP A 60 -10.96 -18.36 -28.64
C ASP A 60 -9.93 -18.13 -29.75
N PRO A 61 -9.52 -19.15 -30.53
CA PRO A 61 -8.50 -19.02 -31.56
C PRO A 61 -8.92 -18.17 -32.78
N SER A 62 -9.99 -17.37 -32.67
CA SER A 62 -10.55 -16.61 -33.78
C SER A 62 -10.08 -15.16 -33.89
N CYS A 63 -9.33 -14.61 -32.91
CA CYS A 63 -9.00 -13.17 -32.90
C CYS A 63 -7.51 -12.83 -32.77
N ILE A 64 -6.65 -13.50 -33.56
CA ILE A 64 -5.34 -12.91 -33.89
C ILE A 64 -5.14 -13.04 -35.40
N THR A 65 -5.72 -12.12 -36.15
CA THR A 65 -5.19 -11.76 -37.45
C THR A 65 -4.12 -10.69 -37.21
N ASP A 66 -2.88 -11.01 -37.60
CA ASP A 66 -1.65 -10.19 -37.55
C ASP A 66 -1.72 -8.86 -38.38
N THR A 67 -2.91 -8.31 -38.59
CA THR A 67 -3.12 -7.10 -39.41
C THR A 67 -3.28 -5.82 -38.60
N ASP A 68 -3.49 -5.89 -37.29
CA ASP A 68 -3.54 -4.69 -36.45
C ASP A 68 -2.19 -4.47 -35.76
N LYS A 69 -1.29 -3.77 -36.47
CA LYS A 69 -0.14 -3.14 -35.83
C LYS A 69 -0.67 -2.18 -34.77
N VAL A 70 -0.68 -2.62 -33.51
CA VAL A 70 -0.99 -1.77 -32.36
C VAL A 70 -0.08 -0.55 -32.46
N LYS A 71 -0.65 0.58 -32.86
CA LYS A 71 0.07 1.82 -33.13
C LYS A 71 0.65 2.29 -31.80
N PHE A 72 1.98 2.32 -31.73
CA PHE A 72 2.70 2.90 -30.61
C PHE A 72 3.39 4.20 -31.07
N PRO A 73 3.24 5.32 -30.33
CA PRO A 73 2.44 5.44 -29.13
C PRO A 73 0.94 5.34 -29.42
N PRO A 74 0.12 4.99 -28.41
CA PRO A 74 -1.32 5.10 -28.52
C PRO A 74 -1.71 6.53 -28.88
N ASP A 75 -2.86 6.69 -29.51
CA ASP A 75 -3.38 8.02 -29.79
C ASP A 75 -3.57 8.80 -28.47
N PRO A 76 -3.36 10.12 -28.47
CA PRO A 76 -3.54 10.95 -27.28
C PRO A 76 -4.96 10.83 -26.71
N ILE A 77 -5.08 10.92 -25.38
CA ILE A 77 -6.39 10.98 -24.72
C ILE A 77 -7.15 12.25 -25.10
N THR A 78 -8.47 12.19 -25.04
CA THR A 78 -9.34 13.34 -25.34
C THR A 78 -9.22 14.40 -24.24
N SER A 79 -9.51 15.67 -24.57
CA SER A 79 -9.52 16.76 -23.59
C SER A 79 -10.51 16.51 -22.46
N ASN A 80 -11.69 15.97 -22.78
CA ASN A 80 -12.71 15.62 -21.79
C ASN A 80 -12.23 14.54 -20.81
N LEU A 81 -11.56 13.49 -21.30
CA LEU A 81 -11.00 12.46 -20.41
C LEU A 81 -9.87 13.03 -19.54
N THR A 82 -9.06 13.95 -20.09
CA THR A 82 -8.01 14.64 -19.34
C THR A 82 -8.60 15.45 -18.19
N GLU A 83 -9.64 16.23 -18.46
CA GLU A 83 -10.37 17.03 -17.46
C GLU A 83 -11.03 16.14 -16.40
N GLN A 84 -11.62 15.03 -16.82
CA GLN A 84 -12.22 14.06 -15.90
C GLN A 84 -11.16 13.48 -14.97
N ILE A 85 -10.03 12.99 -15.50
CA ILE A 85 -8.92 12.47 -14.69
C ILE A 85 -8.44 13.52 -13.67
N ALA A 86 -8.28 14.77 -14.11
CA ALA A 86 -7.84 15.84 -13.22
C ALA A 86 -8.88 16.13 -12.12
N THR A 87 -10.17 16.17 -12.48
CA THR A 87 -11.27 16.43 -11.56
C THR A 87 -11.40 15.32 -10.53
N ASP A 88 -11.41 14.06 -10.98
CA ASP A 88 -11.51 12.88 -10.12
C ASP A 88 -10.32 12.87 -9.13
N TYR A 89 -9.11 13.14 -9.61
CA TYR A 89 -7.92 13.22 -8.77
C TYR A 89 -7.99 14.33 -7.71
N CYS A 90 -8.44 15.54 -8.10
CA CYS A 90 -8.63 16.63 -7.15
C CYS A 90 -9.71 16.29 -6.10
N GLN A 91 -10.75 15.55 -6.48
CA GLN A 91 -11.80 15.13 -5.56
C GLN A 91 -11.30 14.07 -4.56
N GLU A 92 -10.47 13.13 -5.00
CA GLU A 92 -9.82 12.16 -4.11
C GLU A 92 -8.89 12.83 -3.10
N LEU A 93 -8.20 13.91 -3.50
CA LEU A 93 -7.31 14.68 -2.62
C LEU A 93 -8.02 15.72 -1.75
N HIS A 94 -9.36 15.78 -1.76
CA HIS A 94 -10.09 16.66 -0.86
C HIS A 94 -9.74 16.35 0.61
N ALA A 95 -9.66 17.36 1.47
CA ALA A 95 -9.23 17.22 2.87
C ALA A 95 -9.98 16.09 3.60
N ASP A 96 -11.30 16.04 3.44
CA ASP A 96 -12.16 15.02 4.06
C ASP A 96 -11.85 13.58 3.62
N ASN A 97 -11.17 13.40 2.49
CA ASN A 97 -10.77 12.10 1.95
C ASN A 97 -9.34 11.69 2.31
N ILE A 98 -8.51 12.62 2.81
CA ILE A 98 -7.09 12.36 3.13
C ILE A 98 -6.76 12.54 4.61
N LEU A 99 -7.64 13.16 5.40
CA LEU A 99 -7.41 13.33 6.83
C LEU A 99 -7.49 11.98 7.53
N GLU A 100 -6.41 11.63 8.22
CA GLU A 100 -6.23 10.38 8.94
C GLU A 100 -5.89 10.62 10.41
N SER A 101 -6.24 9.65 11.26
CA SER A 101 -5.85 9.61 12.66
C SER A 101 -5.15 8.29 12.96
N GLY A 102 -4.03 8.39 13.68
CA GLY A 102 -3.20 7.26 14.05
C GLY A 102 -3.47 6.79 15.48
N CYS A 103 -3.49 5.47 15.68
CA CYS A 103 -3.38 4.91 17.02
C CYS A 103 -1.96 5.15 17.55
N ALA A 104 -1.81 5.85 18.68
CA ALA A 104 -0.51 6.13 19.28
C ALA A 104 0.24 4.86 19.75
N VAL A 105 -0.47 3.73 19.91
CA VAL A 105 0.11 2.47 20.40
C VAL A 105 0.65 1.62 19.24
N CYS A 106 -0.15 1.40 18.19
CA CYS A 106 0.22 0.53 17.07
C CYS A 106 0.62 1.27 15.79
N GLY A 107 0.35 2.58 15.69
CA GLY A 107 0.62 3.39 14.51
C GLY A 107 -0.36 3.17 13.35
N CYS A 108 -1.44 2.40 13.53
CA CYS A 108 -2.45 2.19 12.50
C CYS A 108 -3.20 3.50 12.22
N LEU A 109 -3.23 3.89 10.95
CA LEU A 109 -3.93 5.07 10.45
C LEU A 109 -5.32 4.66 9.94
N ASN A 110 -6.34 5.45 10.27
CA ASN A 110 -7.67 5.33 9.67
C ASN A 110 -8.15 6.71 9.23
N LEU A 111 -8.96 6.74 8.17
CA LEU A 111 -9.57 7.99 7.71
C LEU A 111 -10.54 8.52 8.75
N LEU A 112 -10.50 9.84 8.98
CA LEU A 112 -11.38 10.49 9.96
C LEU A 112 -12.86 10.29 9.63
N LYS A 113 -13.22 10.26 8.33
CA LYS A 113 -14.60 10.03 7.88
C LYS A 113 -15.14 8.63 8.22
N ASP A 114 -14.26 7.67 8.48
CA ASP A 114 -14.63 6.30 8.84
C ASP A 114 -14.65 6.08 10.37
N MET A 115 -14.26 7.09 11.16
CA MET A 115 -14.29 7.05 12.62
C MET A 115 -15.61 7.60 13.18
N THR A 116 -16.08 7.03 14.29
CA THR A 116 -17.25 7.54 15.04
C THR A 116 -16.77 8.26 16.30
N ASP A 117 -17.37 9.41 16.59
CA ASP A 117 -17.08 10.15 17.83
C ASP A 117 -17.60 9.40 19.06
N LEU A 118 -16.86 9.48 20.16
CA LEU A 118 -17.16 8.78 21.43
C LEU A 118 -17.92 9.67 22.43
N SER A 119 -18.58 10.72 21.96
CA SER A 119 -19.33 11.70 22.76
C SER A 119 -20.45 11.09 23.59
#